data_AF-A0A5J4WB87-F1
#
_entry.id   AF-A0A5J4WB87-F1
#
_cell.length_a   1.000
_cell.length_b   1.000
_cell.length_c   1.000
_cell.angle_alpha   90.00
_cell.angle_beta   90.00
_cell.angle_gamma   90.00
#
_symmetry.space_group_name_H-M   'P 1'
#
loop_
_entity.id
_entity.type
_entity.pdbx_description
1 polymer ?
#
loop_
_entity_poly.entity_id
_entity_poly.type
_entity_poly.pdbx_seq_one_letter_code
_entity_poly.pdbx_strand_id
1 'polypeptide(L)'
;MKQKDTNKQVIIKRIHYTTDEEKTIADAEVAIMKHAQSRHIVKFIESFAFETDLCIVMEYYSGGNLRKQMEALKKMAFKERKRRCYKPFYQMLSALAYLHSLGIVHCDLKPENVFFDTEGNVKTGDYGLTKQIVSRSYLKSNGTLIYTPSEAHISNKMTYASDIWALGVIMIEMITGFNPFEGRSLAETIENITRGKMADLPDYIKGQLREMLLSMVDVEQRNRPTAVELLDTDLMYFYSEIEKAGDRKEGLGEKEVNLQTNNKIGELEGKIRMLKAENEKEKQEKDKEKKRTDQIQYRKNKSEQEIDNILTFVAQKEEQSEITESDWTEIKKVLEVEEKGSEEQKKEIRQQKITICMKIIYVFNGLNGEEQKKKAIEAGIADVFIHLFSTHPFESIVPTYAWTFFTLAYNISDELKMIITSKKPFAALFRQFDNPSVVVVDKVVASVYNIISVGQSSPPPDEEQHPHYQNFSEHGGIERLFALFKKKISKISQSTAALCIGLLFRGKEIINEPMRQELIVHIKTLVTDSKGFDVPAKVVLRGLAKNTVNRIEIQQGDFKIPND
;
A
#
# COMPACT_ATOMS: atom_id res chain seq x y z
N MET A 1 12.87 25.47 -49.42
CA MET A 1 13.64 26.24 -50.42
C MET A 1 15.13 26.10 -50.13
N LYS A 2 16.04 26.60 -50.98
CA LYS A 2 17.47 26.67 -50.68
C LYS A 2 17.92 28.13 -50.71
N GLN A 3 18.71 28.56 -49.73
CA GLN A 3 19.39 29.85 -49.79
C GLN A 3 20.41 29.82 -50.94
N LYS A 4 20.44 30.85 -51.78
CA LYS A 4 21.31 30.89 -52.96
C LYS A 4 22.80 30.89 -52.58
N ASP A 5 23.16 31.64 -51.55
CA ASP A 5 24.56 31.86 -51.18
C ASP A 5 25.17 30.67 -50.42
N THR A 6 24.35 29.97 -49.62
CA THR A 6 24.82 28.87 -48.75
C THR A 6 24.38 27.49 -49.24
N ASN A 7 23.48 27.42 -50.22
CA ASN A 7 22.79 26.20 -50.68
C ASN A 7 22.08 25.41 -49.56
N LYS A 8 21.92 26.00 -48.37
CA LYS A 8 21.26 25.36 -47.22
C LYS A 8 19.75 25.34 -47.41
N GLN A 9 19.13 24.22 -47.05
CA GLN A 9 17.68 24.09 -47.08
C GLN A 9 17.04 24.90 -45.94
N VAL A 10 15.95 25.59 -46.26
CA VAL A 10 15.17 26.41 -45.34
C VAL A 10 13.67 26.21 -45.56
N ILE A 11 12.89 26.47 -44.52
CA ILE A 11 11.43 26.60 -44.58
C ILE A 11 11.07 28.09 -44.58
N ILE A 12 10.06 28.45 -45.38
CA ILE A 12 9.50 29.81 -45.39
C ILE A 12 8.01 29.69 -45.03
N LYS A 13 7.63 30.25 -43.89
CA LYS A 13 6.22 30.43 -43.48
C LYS A 13 5.74 31.79 -43.99
N ARG A 14 4.63 31.81 -44.72
CA ARG A 14 3.99 33.05 -45.22
C ARG A 14 2.79 33.38 -44.34
N ILE A 15 2.70 34.61 -43.87
CA ILE A 15 1.60 35.13 -43.05
C ILE A 15 1.08 36.39 -43.72
N HIS A 16 -0.25 36.56 -43.84
CA HIS A 16 -0.82 37.78 -44.40
C HIS A 16 -0.36 39.01 -43.62
N TYR A 17 0.04 40.04 -44.37
CA TYR A 17 0.72 41.23 -43.87
C TYR A 17 0.14 42.47 -44.56
N THR A 18 -1.18 42.57 -44.60
CA THR A 18 -1.88 43.62 -45.35
C THR A 18 -2.43 44.72 -44.44
N THR A 19 -3.26 44.34 -43.46
CA THR A 19 -3.89 45.28 -42.53
C THR A 19 -2.97 45.59 -41.34
N ASP A 20 -3.18 46.72 -40.66
CA ASP A 20 -2.37 47.07 -39.48
C ASP A 20 -2.51 46.06 -38.34
N GLU A 21 -3.69 45.44 -38.20
CA GLU A 21 -3.94 44.36 -37.25
C GLU A 21 -3.11 43.11 -37.60
N GLU A 22 -3.15 42.66 -38.85
CA GLU A 22 -2.36 41.53 -39.34
C GLU A 22 -0.86 41.76 -39.18
N LYS A 23 -0.37 42.96 -39.54
CA LYS A 23 1.04 43.33 -39.37
C LYS A 23 1.45 43.28 -37.90
N THR A 24 0.64 43.84 -37.01
CA THR A 24 0.90 43.83 -35.56
C THR A 24 0.95 42.41 -35.00
N ILE A 25 0.15 41.48 -35.53
CA ILE A 25 0.18 40.06 -35.13
C ILE A 25 1.45 39.39 -35.68
N ALA A 26 1.75 39.57 -36.96
CA ALA A 26 2.90 38.95 -37.61
C ALA A 26 4.25 39.44 -37.04
N ASP A 27 4.37 40.75 -36.75
CA ASP A 27 5.56 41.33 -36.13
C ASP A 27 5.76 40.82 -34.69
N ALA A 28 4.68 40.64 -33.95
CA ALA A 28 4.73 40.04 -32.62
C ALA A 28 5.20 38.58 -32.67
N GLU A 29 4.72 37.80 -33.64
CA GLU A 29 5.19 36.42 -33.86
C GLU A 29 6.69 36.37 -34.16
N VAL A 30 7.19 37.25 -35.05
CA VAL A 30 8.62 37.36 -35.36
C VAL A 30 9.44 37.75 -34.12
N ALA A 31 8.96 38.71 -33.33
CA ALA A 31 9.65 39.15 -32.11
C ALA A 31 9.81 38.00 -31.11
N ILE A 32 8.75 37.21 -30.93
CA ILE A 32 8.75 36.05 -30.02
C ILE A 32 9.68 34.96 -30.52
N MET A 33 9.65 34.65 -31.82
CA MET A 33 10.58 33.68 -32.42
C MET A 33 12.04 34.11 -32.28
N LYS A 34 12.36 35.40 -32.50
CA LYS A 34 13.71 35.93 -32.30
C LYS A 34 14.17 35.81 -30.85
N HIS A 35 13.26 36.03 -29.89
CA HIS A 35 13.56 35.98 -28.47
C HIS A 35 13.72 34.54 -27.94
N ALA A 36 12.86 33.62 -28.39
CA ALA A 36 12.74 32.26 -27.86
C ALA A 36 13.71 31.24 -28.50
N GLN A 37 14.94 31.62 -28.82
CA GLN A 37 15.90 30.70 -29.45
C GLN A 37 16.57 29.78 -28.41
N SER A 38 16.47 28.47 -28.61
CA SER A 38 17.12 27.45 -27.76
C SER A 38 17.51 26.20 -28.55
N ARG A 39 18.31 25.32 -27.95
CA ARG A 39 18.76 24.07 -28.59
C ARG A 39 17.61 23.14 -29.01
N HIS A 40 16.45 23.22 -28.36
CA HIS A 40 15.28 22.37 -28.61
C HIS A 40 14.11 23.14 -29.22
N ILE A 41 14.36 24.34 -29.75
CA ILE A 41 13.36 25.15 -30.43
C ILE A 41 13.77 25.34 -31.89
N VAL A 42 12.79 25.39 -32.80
CA VAL A 42 13.03 25.67 -34.22
C VAL A 42 13.77 26.99 -34.39
N LYS A 43 14.87 26.93 -35.12
CA LYS A 43 15.75 28.08 -35.32
C LYS A 43 15.14 29.09 -36.28
N PHE A 44 14.97 30.31 -35.81
CA PHE A 44 14.66 31.48 -36.62
C PHE A 44 15.94 31.92 -37.37
N ILE A 45 15.81 32.24 -38.65
CA ILE A 45 16.92 32.75 -39.47
C ILE A 45 16.71 34.23 -39.76
N GLU A 46 15.62 34.57 -40.44
CA GLU A 46 15.31 35.95 -40.85
C GLU A 46 13.82 36.10 -41.18
N SER A 47 13.39 37.34 -41.40
CA SER A 47 12.02 37.66 -41.84
C SER A 47 12.04 38.82 -42.81
N PHE A 48 11.21 38.79 -43.86
CA PHE A 48 11.07 39.87 -44.83
C PHE A 48 9.64 39.95 -45.38
N ALA A 49 9.19 41.13 -45.75
CA ALA A 49 7.91 41.30 -46.45
C ALA A 49 8.07 40.92 -47.93
N PHE A 50 7.10 40.20 -48.48
CA PHE A 50 7.03 39.81 -49.88
C PHE A 50 5.58 39.82 -50.35
N GLU A 51 5.26 40.66 -51.33
CA GLU A 51 3.90 40.89 -51.81
C GLU A 51 2.96 41.31 -50.65
N THR A 52 1.90 40.53 -50.41
CA THR A 52 0.91 40.75 -49.35
C THR A 52 1.26 40.01 -48.05
N ASP A 53 2.42 39.36 -47.97
CA ASP A 53 2.76 38.47 -46.86
C ASP A 53 4.09 38.83 -46.19
N LEU A 54 4.19 38.51 -44.90
CA LEU A 54 5.45 38.42 -44.17
C LEU A 54 5.98 36.99 -44.30
N CYS A 55 7.19 36.87 -44.82
CA CYS A 55 7.91 35.62 -44.99
C CYS A 55 8.86 35.42 -43.80
N ILE A 56 8.65 34.36 -43.02
CA ILE A 56 9.51 33.96 -41.89
C ILE A 56 10.36 32.77 -42.33
N VAL A 57 11.67 32.95 -42.35
CA VAL A 57 12.65 31.93 -42.75
C VAL A 57 13.16 31.18 -41.52
N MET A 58 13.05 29.86 -41.56
CA MET A 58 13.45 28.96 -40.49
C MET A 58 14.37 27.85 -41.01
N GLU A 59 15.15 27.27 -40.11
CA GLU A 59 15.95 26.09 -40.41
C GLU A 59 15.07 24.91 -40.84
N TYR A 60 15.51 24.18 -41.86
CA TYR A 60 14.86 22.96 -42.31
C TYR A 60 15.41 21.74 -41.58
N TYR A 61 14.53 20.98 -40.93
CA TYR A 61 14.87 19.76 -40.22
C TYR A 61 14.52 18.52 -41.05
N SER A 62 15.54 17.86 -41.59
CA SER A 62 15.39 16.75 -42.55
C SER A 62 14.88 15.45 -41.92
N GLY A 63 14.93 15.29 -40.59
CA GLY A 63 14.35 14.15 -39.87
C GLY A 63 12.82 14.13 -39.85
N GLY A 64 12.18 15.17 -40.39
CA GLY A 64 10.72 15.28 -40.47
C GLY A 64 10.08 15.63 -39.13
N ASN A 65 8.75 15.46 -39.05
CA ASN A 65 7.99 15.76 -37.85
C ASN A 65 7.66 14.49 -37.03
N LEU A 66 7.28 14.70 -35.77
CA LEU A 66 6.97 13.65 -34.82
C LEU A 66 5.78 12.80 -35.26
N ARG A 67 4.77 13.37 -35.93
CA ARG A 67 3.67 12.58 -36.51
C ARG A 67 4.17 11.46 -37.41
N LYS A 68 5.09 11.76 -38.33
CA LYS A 68 5.70 10.75 -39.22
C LYS A 68 6.51 9.72 -38.44
N GLN A 69 7.24 10.17 -37.41
CA GLN A 69 8.01 9.27 -36.53
C GLN A 69 7.10 8.33 -35.73
N MET A 70 5.94 8.81 -35.28
CA MET A 70 4.95 8.02 -34.54
C MET A 70 4.41 6.86 -35.39
N GLU A 71 4.19 7.06 -36.68
CA GLU A 71 3.80 5.97 -37.60
C GLU A 71 4.88 4.88 -37.74
N ALA A 72 6.16 5.26 -37.66
CA ALA A 72 7.26 4.30 -37.61
C ALA A 72 7.33 3.59 -36.25
N LEU A 73 7.14 4.33 -35.15
CA LEU A 73 7.11 3.81 -33.78
C LEU A 73 5.99 2.77 -33.58
N LYS A 74 4.81 2.97 -34.19
CA LYS A 74 3.68 2.02 -34.15
C LYS A 74 4.07 0.61 -34.64
N LYS A 75 5.01 0.51 -35.57
CA LYS A 75 5.48 -0.79 -36.11
C LYS A 75 6.49 -1.50 -35.21
N MET A 76 6.97 -0.84 -34.15
CA MET A 76 7.96 -1.39 -33.23
C MET A 76 7.31 -2.12 -32.05
N ALA A 77 8.04 -3.08 -31.46
CA ALA A 77 7.66 -3.72 -30.22
C ALA A 77 7.54 -2.69 -29.07
N PHE A 78 6.58 -2.88 -28.17
CA PHE A 78 6.25 -1.91 -27.11
C PHE A 78 7.47 -1.47 -26.27
N LYS A 79 8.38 -2.40 -25.97
CA LYS A 79 9.59 -2.12 -25.17
C LYS A 79 10.54 -1.17 -25.88
N GLU A 80 10.76 -1.39 -27.18
CA GLU A 80 11.64 -0.53 -27.98
C GLU A 80 10.98 0.82 -28.25
N ARG A 81 9.68 0.81 -28.55
CA ARG A 81 8.88 2.03 -28.73
C ARG A 81 8.99 2.93 -27.51
N LYS A 82 8.69 2.41 -26.32
CA LYS A 82 8.81 3.11 -25.03
C LYS A 82 10.21 3.69 -24.83
N ARG A 83 11.26 2.89 -25.07
CA ARG A 83 12.67 3.33 -24.92
C ARG A 83 13.00 4.54 -25.80
N ARG A 84 12.50 4.57 -27.04
CA ARG A 84 12.73 5.69 -27.98
C ARG A 84 11.97 6.96 -27.65
N CYS A 85 10.96 6.91 -26.79
CA CYS A 85 10.17 8.08 -26.42
C CYS A 85 10.86 8.98 -25.39
N TYR A 86 11.78 8.46 -24.58
CA TYR A 86 12.36 9.22 -23.46
C TYR A 86 13.22 10.42 -23.89
N LYS A 87 14.07 10.26 -24.91
CA LYS A 87 14.89 11.39 -25.42
C LYS A 87 13.99 12.53 -25.95
N PRO A 88 13.02 12.27 -26.85
CA PRO A 88 12.05 13.28 -27.24
C PRO A 88 11.28 13.89 -26.07
N PHE A 89 10.90 13.09 -25.07
CA PHE A 89 10.18 13.57 -23.90
C PHE A 89 10.98 14.62 -23.13
N TYR A 90 12.22 14.30 -22.78
CA TYR A 90 13.13 15.20 -22.08
C TYR A 90 13.36 16.50 -22.87
N GLN A 91 13.60 16.39 -24.18
CA GLN A 91 13.90 17.54 -25.03
C GLN A 91 12.66 18.43 -25.25
N MET A 92 11.47 17.86 -25.36
CA MET A 92 10.20 18.62 -25.39
C MET A 92 9.90 19.31 -24.06
N LEU A 93 10.11 18.62 -22.92
CA LEU A 93 10.00 19.23 -21.59
C LEU A 93 10.97 20.39 -21.43
N SER A 94 12.22 20.23 -21.89
CA SER A 94 13.23 21.28 -21.86
C SER A 94 12.84 22.50 -22.71
N ALA A 95 12.25 22.27 -23.89
CA ALA A 95 11.73 23.35 -24.72
C ALA A 95 10.57 24.10 -24.04
N LEU A 96 9.61 23.38 -23.43
CA LEU A 96 8.49 23.99 -22.71
C LEU A 96 8.97 24.75 -21.48
N ALA A 97 9.86 24.19 -20.67
CA ALA A 97 10.42 24.86 -19.51
C ALA A 97 11.10 26.19 -19.90
N TYR A 98 11.83 26.21 -21.02
CA TYR A 98 12.44 27.42 -21.54
C TYR A 98 11.40 28.44 -22.00
N LEU A 99 10.41 28.04 -22.81
CA LEU A 99 9.33 28.95 -23.25
C LEU A 99 8.56 29.53 -22.07
N HIS A 100 8.17 28.68 -21.11
CA HIS A 100 7.43 29.07 -19.91
C HIS A 100 8.24 30.04 -19.04
N SER A 101 9.57 29.88 -18.97
CA SER A 101 10.46 30.82 -18.26
C SER A 101 10.50 32.22 -18.88
N LEU A 102 10.23 32.33 -20.18
CA LEU A 102 10.10 33.59 -20.92
C LEU A 102 8.66 34.15 -20.88
N GLY A 103 7.75 33.49 -20.16
CA GLY A 103 6.33 33.85 -20.09
C GLY A 103 5.52 33.45 -21.33
N ILE A 104 6.07 32.61 -22.21
CA ILE A 104 5.47 32.21 -23.49
C ILE A 104 4.72 30.88 -23.29
N VAL A 105 3.43 30.81 -23.68
CA VAL A 105 2.63 29.57 -23.74
C VAL A 105 2.64 29.07 -25.18
N HIS A 106 2.91 27.79 -25.44
CA HIS A 106 3.00 27.30 -26.83
C HIS A 106 1.64 27.33 -27.55
N CYS A 107 0.55 26.94 -26.88
CA CYS A 107 -0.84 26.96 -27.39
C CYS A 107 -1.18 26.04 -28.57
N ASP A 108 -0.20 25.49 -29.29
CA ASP A 108 -0.42 24.61 -30.45
C ASP A 108 0.58 23.45 -30.48
N LEU A 109 0.86 22.88 -29.30
CA LEU A 109 1.76 21.73 -29.20
C LEU A 109 1.06 20.47 -29.74
N LYS A 110 1.55 19.97 -30.88
CA LYS A 110 1.07 18.75 -31.53
C LYS A 110 2.21 18.03 -32.28
N PRO A 111 2.07 16.73 -32.61
CA PRO A 111 3.14 15.98 -33.28
C PRO A 111 3.59 16.55 -34.64
N GLU A 112 2.75 17.33 -35.31
CA GLU A 112 3.09 17.99 -36.57
C GLU A 112 4.08 19.14 -36.39
N ASN A 113 4.12 19.74 -35.20
CA ASN A 113 4.92 20.92 -34.84
C ASN A 113 6.21 20.57 -34.06
N VAL A 114 6.52 19.29 -33.92
CA VAL A 114 7.76 18.79 -33.28
C VAL A 114 8.62 18.13 -34.36
N PHE A 115 9.84 18.63 -34.58
CA PHE A 115 10.72 18.21 -35.67
C PHE A 115 11.99 17.52 -35.17
N PHE A 116 12.65 16.78 -36.06
CA PHE A 116 13.91 16.10 -35.77
C PHE A 116 15.04 16.57 -36.69
N ASP A 117 16.18 16.92 -36.10
CA ASP A 117 17.41 17.14 -36.86
C ASP A 117 18.05 15.80 -37.30
N THR A 118 19.20 15.89 -37.98
CA THR A 118 19.93 14.72 -38.51
C THR A 118 20.47 13.79 -37.44
N GLU A 119 20.60 14.27 -36.21
CA GLU A 119 21.09 13.50 -35.05
C GLU A 119 19.93 12.95 -34.20
N GLY A 120 18.69 13.19 -34.64
CA GLY A 120 17.49 12.77 -33.94
C GLY A 120 17.21 13.58 -32.68
N ASN A 121 17.70 14.83 -32.59
CA ASN A 121 17.28 15.76 -31.55
C ASN A 121 15.99 16.48 -31.95
N VAL A 122 15.15 16.72 -30.96
CA VAL A 122 13.87 17.41 -31.09
C VAL A 122 14.05 18.92 -31.21
N LYS A 123 13.24 19.51 -32.09
CA LYS A 123 13.06 20.95 -32.29
C LYS A 123 11.57 21.26 -32.26
N THR A 124 11.10 21.89 -31.18
CA THR A 124 9.72 22.32 -31.01
C THR A 124 9.48 23.62 -31.77
N GLY A 125 8.45 23.67 -32.62
CA GLY A 125 8.14 24.81 -33.48
C GLY A 125 6.69 25.29 -33.36
N ASP A 126 6.38 26.37 -34.08
CA ASP A 126 5.02 26.92 -34.19
C ASP A 126 4.39 27.39 -32.85
N TYR A 127 5.22 27.97 -31.98
CA TYR A 127 4.86 28.57 -30.68
C TYR A 127 4.43 30.05 -30.79
N GLY A 128 4.03 30.49 -31.99
CA GLY A 128 3.92 31.91 -32.40
C GLY A 128 2.56 32.59 -32.20
N LEU A 129 1.52 31.88 -31.74
CA LEU A 129 0.16 32.41 -31.56
C LEU A 129 -0.07 33.11 -30.21
N THR A 130 1.00 33.46 -29.52
CA THR A 130 0.99 34.06 -28.18
C THR A 130 0.55 35.52 -28.19
N LYS A 131 -0.75 35.76 -28.02
CA LYS A 131 -1.23 36.95 -27.33
C LYS A 131 -2.06 36.58 -26.12
N GLN A 132 -1.72 37.25 -25.02
CA GLN A 132 -2.54 37.35 -23.81
C GLN A 132 -3.99 37.62 -24.22
N ILE A 133 -4.89 36.70 -23.84
CA ILE A 133 -6.35 36.78 -23.96
C ILE A 133 -6.85 36.85 -25.42
N VAL A 134 -7.03 35.73 -26.12
CA VAL A 134 -7.79 35.75 -27.39
C VAL A 134 -8.65 34.49 -27.64
N SER A 135 -9.86 34.78 -28.12
CA SER A 135 -11.02 33.93 -28.35
C SER A 135 -10.87 32.76 -29.35
N ARG A 136 -11.91 31.92 -29.41
CA ARG A 136 -12.06 30.62 -30.09
C ARG A 136 -11.83 30.61 -31.61
N SER A 137 -11.62 31.78 -32.21
CA SER A 137 -11.52 31.94 -33.66
C SER A 137 -10.23 31.40 -34.30
N TYR A 138 -9.22 31.02 -33.51
CA TYR A 138 -7.93 30.50 -34.01
C TYR A 138 -7.76 28.97 -33.94
N LEU A 139 -8.60 28.25 -33.20
CA LEU A 139 -8.58 26.78 -33.12
C LEU A 139 -9.25 26.18 -34.37
N LYS A 140 -8.61 26.30 -35.55
CA LYS A 140 -9.24 26.05 -36.86
C LYS A 140 -8.96 24.69 -37.51
N SER A 141 -8.35 23.71 -36.82
CA SER A 141 -8.19 22.36 -37.39
C SER A 141 -8.58 21.24 -36.44
N ASN A 142 -9.36 20.29 -36.96
CA ASN A 142 -9.81 19.08 -36.23
C ASN A 142 -8.65 18.31 -35.58
N GLY A 143 -7.45 18.32 -36.20
CA GLY A 143 -6.25 17.66 -35.67
C GLY A 143 -5.63 18.32 -34.44
N THR A 144 -5.93 19.59 -34.17
CA THR A 144 -5.43 20.31 -32.98
C THR A 144 -6.29 20.04 -31.75
N LEU A 145 -7.60 19.85 -31.95
CA LEU A 145 -8.60 19.70 -30.88
C LEU A 145 -8.39 18.46 -30.00
N ILE A 146 -7.78 17.40 -30.53
CA ILE A 146 -7.55 16.14 -29.80
C ILE A 146 -6.34 16.19 -28.83
N TYR A 147 -5.53 17.25 -28.91
CA TYR A 147 -4.43 17.56 -27.98
C TYR A 147 -4.81 18.72 -27.04
N THR A 148 -5.93 19.38 -27.30
CA THR A 148 -6.41 20.52 -26.52
C THR A 148 -7.10 20.05 -25.23
N PRO A 149 -6.77 20.61 -24.06
CA PRO A 149 -7.36 20.20 -22.78
C PRO A 149 -8.78 20.74 -22.59
N SER A 150 -9.49 20.20 -21.59
CA SER A 150 -10.90 20.53 -21.29
C SER A 150 -11.13 22.03 -21.06
N GLU A 151 -10.23 22.73 -20.35
CA GLU A 151 -10.39 24.16 -20.05
C GLU A 151 -10.39 25.03 -21.31
N ALA A 152 -9.65 24.63 -22.35
CA ALA A 152 -9.60 25.34 -23.61
C ALA A 152 -10.86 25.09 -24.45
N HIS A 153 -11.48 23.90 -24.35
CA HIS A 153 -12.77 23.63 -24.99
C HIS A 153 -13.94 24.39 -24.33
N ILE A 154 -13.90 24.58 -23.01
CA ILE A 154 -14.97 25.21 -22.22
C ILE A 154 -14.83 26.73 -22.17
N SER A 155 -13.66 27.20 -21.73
CA SER A 155 -13.41 28.61 -21.37
C SER A 155 -12.59 29.36 -22.41
N ASN A 156 -12.12 28.67 -23.46
CA ASN A 156 -11.24 29.21 -24.48
C ASN A 156 -10.01 29.92 -23.89
N LYS A 157 -9.42 29.30 -22.86
CA LYS A 157 -8.23 29.79 -22.20
C LYS A 157 -7.16 28.71 -22.26
N MET A 158 -6.00 29.06 -22.80
CA MET A 158 -4.81 28.24 -22.74
C MET A 158 -3.82 28.83 -21.74
N THR A 159 -3.12 27.95 -21.03
CA THR A 159 -2.17 28.29 -19.98
C THR A 159 -0.92 27.41 -20.10
N TYR A 160 0.11 27.65 -19.28
CA TYR A 160 1.27 26.75 -19.20
C TYR A 160 0.86 25.30 -18.94
N ALA A 161 -0.15 25.08 -18.08
CA ALA A 161 -0.69 23.75 -17.79
C ALA A 161 -1.41 23.10 -18.99
N SER A 162 -1.87 23.90 -19.97
CA SER A 162 -2.44 23.39 -21.22
C SER A 162 -1.37 22.79 -22.13
N ASP A 163 -0.16 23.35 -22.15
CA ASP A 163 0.97 22.77 -22.89
C ASP A 163 1.42 21.44 -22.26
N ILE A 164 1.40 21.36 -20.93
CA ILE A 164 1.74 20.12 -20.19
C ILE A 164 0.75 19.00 -20.52
N TRP A 165 -0.55 19.30 -20.59
CA TRP A 165 -1.55 18.35 -21.05
C TRP A 165 -1.26 17.85 -22.46
N ALA A 166 -1.03 18.77 -23.41
CA ALA A 166 -0.76 18.40 -24.80
C ALA A 166 0.45 17.47 -24.90
N LEU A 167 1.52 17.75 -24.16
CA LEU A 167 2.69 16.88 -24.11
C LEU A 167 2.38 15.51 -23.47
N GLY A 168 1.54 15.46 -22.42
CA GLY A 168 1.09 14.21 -21.80
C GLY A 168 0.34 13.32 -22.78
N VAL A 169 -0.59 13.91 -23.55
CA VAL A 169 -1.33 13.21 -24.62
C VAL A 169 -0.39 12.69 -25.70
N ILE A 170 0.54 13.52 -26.18
CA ILE A 170 1.55 13.15 -27.17
C ILE A 170 2.39 11.97 -26.67
N MET A 171 2.86 12.02 -25.41
CA MET A 171 3.69 10.99 -24.84
C MET A 171 2.96 9.66 -24.67
N ILE A 172 1.71 9.68 -24.21
CA ILE A 172 0.89 8.47 -24.13
C ILE A 172 0.71 7.88 -25.53
N GLU A 173 0.35 8.70 -26.52
CA GLU A 173 0.17 8.24 -27.91
C GLU A 173 1.46 7.69 -28.53
N MET A 174 2.62 8.30 -28.25
CA MET A 174 3.91 7.78 -28.70
C MET A 174 4.21 6.39 -28.14
N ILE A 175 3.81 6.12 -26.90
CA ILE A 175 4.07 4.84 -26.21
C ILE A 175 3.03 3.79 -26.59
N THR A 176 1.74 4.13 -26.58
CA THR A 176 0.65 3.17 -26.83
C THR A 176 0.37 2.97 -28.31
N GLY A 177 0.65 3.99 -29.13
CA GLY A 177 0.29 4.06 -30.54
C GLY A 177 -1.12 4.60 -30.80
N PHE A 178 -1.86 5.00 -29.76
CA PHE A 178 -3.25 5.45 -29.87
C PHE A 178 -3.47 6.67 -28.98
N ASN A 179 -4.35 7.59 -29.41
CA ASN A 179 -4.65 8.76 -28.59
C ASN A 179 -5.41 8.31 -27.32
N PRO A 180 -5.01 8.75 -26.11
CA PRO A 180 -5.60 8.31 -24.86
C PRO A 180 -7.12 8.55 -24.71
N PHE A 181 -7.68 9.51 -25.44
CA PHE A 181 -9.09 9.92 -25.35
C PHE A 181 -9.89 9.60 -26.61
N GLU A 182 -9.32 8.82 -27.54
CA GLU A 182 -9.93 8.52 -28.84
C GLU A 182 -11.35 7.93 -28.71
N GLY A 183 -12.33 8.61 -29.30
CA GLY A 183 -13.71 8.16 -29.47
C GLY A 183 -14.00 7.76 -30.92
N ARG A 184 -15.23 7.29 -31.19
CA ARG A 184 -15.68 6.92 -32.54
C ARG A 184 -15.89 8.12 -33.46
N SER A 185 -15.94 9.32 -32.89
CA SER A 185 -16.04 10.59 -33.61
C SER A 185 -15.26 11.67 -32.88
N LEU A 186 -14.95 12.77 -33.57
CA LEU A 186 -14.30 13.94 -32.96
C LEU A 186 -15.10 14.49 -31.77
N ALA A 187 -16.43 14.49 -31.86
CA ALA A 187 -17.30 14.94 -30.78
C ALA A 187 -17.16 14.03 -29.55
N GLU A 188 -17.12 12.71 -29.74
CA GLU A 188 -16.90 11.74 -28.65
C GLU A 188 -15.49 11.88 -28.05
N THR A 189 -14.46 12.12 -28.87
CA THR A 189 -13.10 12.39 -28.37
C THR A 189 -13.07 13.64 -27.48
N ILE A 190 -13.72 14.73 -27.90
CA ILE A 190 -13.81 15.97 -27.10
C ILE A 190 -14.62 15.73 -25.81
N GLU A 191 -15.69 14.94 -25.87
CA GLU A 191 -16.47 14.56 -24.69
C GLU A 191 -15.63 13.73 -23.71
N ASN A 192 -14.83 12.78 -24.21
CA ASN A 192 -13.89 11.99 -23.41
C ASN A 192 -12.85 12.87 -22.72
N ILE A 193 -12.23 13.80 -23.46
CA ILE A 193 -11.29 14.80 -22.90
C ILE A 193 -11.96 15.60 -21.79
N THR A 194 -13.16 16.12 -22.05
CA THR A 194 -13.87 17.01 -21.12
C THR A 194 -14.28 16.29 -19.83
N ARG A 195 -14.58 15.00 -19.92
CA ARG A 195 -14.96 14.16 -18.76
C ARG A 195 -13.78 13.43 -18.12
N GLY A 196 -12.57 13.55 -18.65
CA GLY A 196 -11.41 12.76 -18.20
C GLY A 196 -11.54 11.26 -18.46
N LYS A 197 -12.36 10.85 -19.43
CA LYS A 197 -12.56 9.44 -19.78
C LYS A 197 -11.44 8.97 -20.70
N MET A 198 -10.32 8.60 -20.09
CA MET A 198 -9.14 8.07 -20.77
C MET A 198 -9.19 6.54 -20.87
N ALA A 199 -8.58 5.97 -21.91
CA ALA A 199 -8.22 4.55 -21.93
C ALA A 199 -7.16 4.24 -20.85
N ASP A 200 -7.28 3.10 -20.18
CA ASP A 200 -6.31 2.67 -19.17
C ASP A 200 -4.91 2.53 -19.77
N LEU A 201 -3.90 3.06 -19.07
CA LEU A 201 -2.51 2.88 -19.51
C LEU A 201 -2.12 1.40 -19.36
N PRO A 202 -1.47 0.81 -20.38
CA PRO A 202 -1.04 -0.58 -20.32
C PRO A 202 -0.07 -0.90 -19.17
N ASP A 203 -0.08 -2.14 -18.69
CA ASP A 203 0.76 -2.65 -17.58
C ASP A 203 2.28 -2.53 -17.80
N TYR A 204 2.75 -2.22 -19.01
CA TYR A 204 4.16 -1.96 -19.27
C TYR A 204 4.56 -0.49 -19.00
N ILE A 205 3.60 0.39 -18.71
CA ILE A 205 3.78 1.76 -18.24
C ILE A 205 3.57 1.76 -16.72
N LYS A 206 4.66 1.69 -15.96
CA LYS A 206 4.67 1.56 -14.49
C LYS A 206 5.67 2.54 -13.85
N GLY A 207 5.55 2.72 -12.53
CA GLY A 207 6.44 3.55 -11.71
C GLY A 207 6.33 5.03 -12.04
N GLN A 208 7.43 5.76 -11.86
CA GLN A 208 7.50 7.22 -12.00
C GLN A 208 6.97 7.73 -13.35
N LEU A 209 7.26 7.04 -14.47
CA LEU A 209 6.71 7.41 -15.78
C LEU A 209 5.17 7.38 -15.80
N ARG A 210 4.55 6.38 -15.15
CA ARG A 210 3.08 6.29 -15.08
C ARG A 210 2.52 7.46 -14.29
N GLU A 211 3.12 7.76 -13.14
CA GLU A 211 2.70 8.86 -12.26
C GLU A 211 2.82 10.21 -12.98
N MET A 212 3.95 10.44 -13.66
CA MET A 212 4.14 11.63 -14.50
C MET A 212 3.05 11.76 -15.56
N LEU A 213 2.84 10.73 -16.39
CA LEU A 213 1.87 10.81 -17.49
C LEU A 213 0.44 11.05 -16.98
N LEU A 214 0.02 10.40 -15.89
CA LEU A 214 -1.29 10.62 -15.29
C LEU A 214 -1.45 12.04 -14.74
N SER A 215 -0.43 12.57 -14.06
CA SER A 215 -0.46 13.95 -13.54
C SER A 215 -0.50 15.01 -14.64
N MET A 216 0.13 14.75 -15.79
CA MET A 216 0.12 15.66 -16.93
C MET A 216 -1.26 15.75 -17.61
N VAL A 217 -2.02 14.66 -17.63
CA VAL A 217 -3.37 14.58 -18.23
C VAL A 217 -4.49 14.62 -17.19
N ASP A 218 -4.26 15.27 -16.05
CA ASP A 218 -5.32 15.55 -15.07
C ASP A 218 -6.30 16.58 -15.63
N VAL A 219 -7.60 16.30 -15.51
CA VAL A 219 -8.67 17.20 -15.98
C VAL A 219 -8.58 18.56 -15.30
N GLU A 220 -8.21 18.58 -14.03
CA GLU A 220 -8.07 19.79 -13.23
C GLU A 220 -6.69 20.42 -13.47
N GLN A 221 -6.66 21.57 -14.17
CA GLN A 221 -5.42 22.21 -14.61
C GLN A 221 -4.42 22.50 -13.49
N ARG A 222 -4.90 22.78 -12.26
CA ARG A 222 -4.04 23.10 -11.09
C ARG A 222 -3.30 21.89 -10.53
N ASN A 223 -3.73 20.68 -10.87
CA ASN A 223 -3.07 19.44 -10.45
C ASN A 223 -1.91 19.06 -11.37
N ARG A 224 -1.84 19.67 -12.57
CA ARG A 224 -0.79 19.38 -13.54
C ARG A 224 0.52 20.01 -13.08
N PRO A 225 1.63 19.25 -13.03
CA PRO A 225 2.94 19.79 -12.69
C PRO A 225 3.45 20.73 -13.78
N THR A 226 4.37 21.61 -13.42
CA THR A 226 5.12 22.44 -14.37
C THR A 226 6.16 21.62 -15.14
N ALA A 227 6.64 22.15 -16.27
CA ALA A 227 7.72 21.50 -17.03
C ALA A 227 9.00 21.35 -16.22
N VAL A 228 9.30 22.30 -15.32
CA VAL A 228 10.47 22.26 -14.43
C VAL A 228 10.34 21.13 -13.40
N GLU A 229 9.19 21.02 -12.72
CA GLU A 229 8.95 19.93 -11.76
C GLU A 229 9.04 18.55 -12.42
N LEU A 230 8.59 18.41 -13.67
CA LEU A 230 8.74 17.17 -14.43
C LEU A 230 10.21 16.85 -14.78
N LEU A 231 11.01 17.86 -15.10
CA LEU A 231 12.45 17.71 -15.38
C LEU A 231 13.26 17.35 -14.12
N ASP A 232 12.79 17.74 -12.94
CA ASP A 232 13.44 17.45 -11.65
C ASP A 232 13.16 16.04 -11.12
N THR A 233 12.33 15.24 -11.80
CA THR A 233 12.12 13.83 -11.46
C THR A 233 13.38 12.98 -11.69
N ASP A 234 13.61 11.94 -10.89
CA ASP A 234 14.77 11.05 -11.03
C ASP A 234 14.95 10.50 -12.46
N LEU A 235 13.84 10.14 -13.11
CA LEU A 235 13.82 9.69 -14.49
C LEU A 235 14.36 10.74 -15.46
N MET A 236 13.93 12.01 -15.33
CA MET A 236 14.40 13.08 -16.22
C MET A 236 15.80 13.57 -15.86
N TYR A 237 16.17 13.56 -14.57
CA TYR A 237 17.53 13.84 -14.12
C TYR A 237 18.55 12.89 -14.78
N PHE A 238 18.26 11.59 -14.83
CA PHE A 238 19.11 10.61 -15.52
C PHE A 238 19.31 10.95 -17.01
N TYR A 239 18.25 11.38 -17.70
CA TYR A 239 18.34 11.78 -19.10
C TYR A 239 19.07 13.12 -19.29
N SER A 240 18.97 14.05 -18.34
CA SER A 240 19.78 15.27 -18.32
C SER A 240 21.27 14.96 -18.29
N GLU A 241 21.69 14.00 -17.46
CA GLU A 241 23.10 13.60 -17.37
C GLU A 241 23.58 12.87 -18.63
N ILE A 242 22.73 12.10 -19.31
CA ILE A 242 23.04 11.50 -20.61
C ILE A 242 23.31 12.58 -21.66
N GLU A 243 22.46 13.60 -21.77
CA GLU A 243 22.63 14.70 -22.72
C GLU A 243 23.93 15.48 -22.42
N LYS A 244 24.19 15.83 -21.16
CA LYS A 244 25.45 16.50 -20.75
C LYS A 244 26.69 15.65 -21.00
N ALA A 245 26.58 14.32 -20.93
CA ALA A 245 27.68 13.41 -21.26
C ALA A 245 27.91 13.32 -22.77
N GLY A 246 26.86 13.45 -23.58
CA GLY A 246 26.96 13.63 -25.03
C GLY A 246 27.70 14.91 -25.39
N ASP A 247 27.28 16.04 -24.82
CA ASP A 247 27.87 17.36 -25.07
C ASP A 247 29.38 17.41 -24.68
N ARG A 248 29.79 16.66 -23.64
CA ARG A 248 31.21 16.56 -23.20
C ARG A 248 32.09 15.75 -24.16
N LYS A 249 31.52 14.82 -24.94
CA LYS A 249 32.26 14.01 -25.92
C LYS A 249 32.64 14.80 -27.18
N GLU A 250 31.92 15.88 -27.48
CA GLU A 250 32.24 16.75 -28.62
C GLU A 250 33.43 17.69 -28.34
N GLY A 251 33.89 17.79 -27.09
CA GLY A 251 34.86 18.81 -26.66
C GLY A 251 36.31 18.37 -26.35
N LEU A 252 36.65 17.08 -26.19
CA LEU A 252 37.98 16.64 -25.72
C LEU A 252 38.50 15.35 -26.38
N GLY A 253 39.79 15.30 -26.72
CA GLY A 253 40.43 14.25 -27.54
C GLY A 253 40.57 12.85 -26.91
N GLU A 254 40.49 11.82 -27.76
CA GLU A 254 40.21 10.40 -27.46
C GLU A 254 41.16 9.66 -26.48
N LYS A 255 42.42 10.09 -26.27
CA LYS A 255 43.42 9.26 -25.59
C LYS A 255 43.41 9.36 -24.06
N GLU A 256 43.24 10.56 -23.50
CA GLU A 256 43.18 10.78 -22.04
C GLU A 256 41.87 10.22 -21.46
N VAL A 257 40.79 10.33 -22.24
CA VAL A 257 39.43 9.88 -21.90
C VAL A 257 39.40 8.36 -21.73
N ASN A 258 40.04 7.60 -22.61
CA ASN A 258 39.96 6.13 -22.55
C ASN A 258 40.55 5.53 -21.26
N LEU A 259 41.63 6.10 -20.71
CA LEU A 259 42.26 5.57 -19.49
C LEU A 259 41.41 5.86 -18.24
N GLN A 260 40.93 7.09 -18.09
CA GLN A 260 40.09 7.47 -16.95
C GLN A 260 38.68 6.85 -17.04
N THR A 261 38.13 6.74 -18.25
CA THR A 261 36.83 6.13 -18.50
C THR A 261 36.86 4.63 -18.21
N ASN A 262 37.91 3.90 -18.61
CA ASN A 262 38.02 2.47 -18.30
C ASN A 262 38.15 2.20 -16.79
N ASN A 263 38.90 3.03 -16.06
CA ASN A 263 39.00 2.91 -14.61
C ASN A 263 37.66 3.18 -13.91
N LYS A 264 36.91 4.20 -14.36
CA LYS A 264 35.60 4.51 -13.77
C LYS A 264 34.51 3.51 -14.16
N ILE A 265 34.58 2.95 -15.36
CA ILE A 265 33.72 1.85 -15.81
C ILE A 265 33.92 0.64 -14.90
N GLY A 266 35.16 0.23 -14.62
CA GLY A 266 35.41 -0.90 -13.71
C GLY A 266 34.84 -0.68 -12.30
N GLU A 267 34.97 0.54 -11.78
CA GLU A 267 34.43 0.92 -10.47
C GLU A 267 32.88 0.92 -10.44
N LEU A 268 32.26 1.45 -11.50
CA LEU A 268 30.80 1.50 -11.64
C LEU A 268 30.21 0.11 -11.92
N GLU A 269 30.88 -0.73 -12.69
CA GLU A 269 30.50 -2.14 -12.88
C GLU A 269 30.52 -2.93 -11.58
N GLY A 270 31.50 -2.66 -10.71
CA GLY A 270 31.55 -3.21 -9.36
C GLY A 270 30.35 -2.77 -8.51
N LYS A 271 30.04 -1.47 -8.50
CA LYS A 271 28.87 -0.94 -7.78
C LYS A 271 27.53 -1.46 -8.33
N ILE A 272 27.40 -1.59 -9.66
CA ILE A 272 26.22 -2.16 -10.31
C ILE A 272 26.04 -3.64 -9.95
N ARG A 273 27.12 -4.42 -9.83
CA ARG A 273 27.03 -5.82 -9.37
C ARG A 273 26.54 -5.90 -7.93
N MET A 274 27.04 -5.04 -7.03
CA MET A 274 26.57 -5.01 -5.63
C MET A 274 25.11 -4.58 -5.52
N LEU A 275 24.71 -3.50 -6.22
CA LEU A 275 23.31 -3.03 -6.23
C LEU A 275 22.34 -4.03 -6.85
N LYS A 276 22.77 -4.78 -7.88
CA LYS A 276 21.97 -5.87 -8.45
C LYS A 276 21.77 -7.01 -7.43
N ALA A 277 22.81 -7.38 -6.70
CA ALA A 277 22.73 -8.40 -5.66
C ALA A 277 21.85 -7.96 -4.47
N GLU A 278 21.89 -6.68 -4.08
CA GLU A 278 20.99 -6.09 -3.08
C GLU A 278 19.54 -6.07 -3.56
N ASN A 279 19.27 -5.65 -4.80
CA ASN A 279 17.93 -5.68 -5.37
C ASN A 279 17.37 -7.11 -5.52
N GLU A 280 18.21 -8.09 -5.86
CA GLU A 280 17.79 -9.50 -5.88
C GLU A 280 17.49 -10.03 -4.48
N LYS A 281 18.25 -9.62 -3.46
CA LYS A 281 17.95 -9.93 -2.05
C LYS A 281 16.64 -9.29 -1.60
N GLU A 282 16.42 -8.01 -1.85
CA GLU A 282 15.16 -7.31 -1.53
C GLU A 282 13.96 -7.94 -2.24
N LYS A 283 14.13 -8.32 -3.51
CA LYS A 283 13.06 -9.00 -4.26
C LYS A 283 12.74 -10.37 -3.67
N GLN A 284 13.76 -11.14 -3.27
CA GLN A 284 13.56 -12.41 -2.58
C GLN A 284 12.90 -12.24 -1.21
N GLU A 285 13.21 -11.17 -0.47
CA GLU A 285 12.54 -10.83 0.79
C GLU A 285 11.09 -10.44 0.58
N LYS A 286 10.77 -9.59 -0.41
CA LYS A 286 9.40 -9.21 -0.76
C LYS A 286 8.57 -10.41 -1.23
N ASP A 287 9.15 -11.32 -2.01
CA ASP A 287 8.48 -12.56 -2.43
C ASP A 287 8.25 -13.52 -1.25
N LYS A 288 9.19 -13.60 -0.29
CA LYS A 288 9.00 -14.34 0.97
C LYS A 288 7.90 -13.72 1.83
N GLU A 289 7.85 -12.40 1.92
CA GLU A 289 6.86 -11.65 2.69
C GLU A 289 5.46 -11.81 2.10
N LYS A 290 5.33 -11.73 0.77
CA LYS A 290 4.06 -12.00 0.08
C LYS A 290 3.57 -13.43 0.32
N LYS A 291 4.44 -14.43 0.18
CA LYS A 291 4.09 -15.84 0.49
C LYS A 291 3.66 -16.01 1.96
N ARG A 292 4.30 -15.30 2.88
CA ARG A 292 3.94 -15.30 4.30
C ARG A 292 2.55 -14.70 4.53
N THR A 293 2.23 -13.58 3.88
CA THR A 293 0.92 -12.91 3.95
C THR A 293 -0.19 -13.77 3.36
N ASP A 294 0.03 -14.38 2.20
CA ASP A 294 -0.93 -15.29 1.56
C ASP A 294 -1.19 -16.52 2.46
N GLN A 295 -0.16 -17.05 3.11
CA GLN A 295 -0.28 -18.17 4.06
C GLN A 295 -1.03 -17.78 5.35
N ILE A 296 -0.83 -16.55 5.85
CA ILE A 296 -1.59 -16.00 6.99
C ILE A 296 -3.07 -15.86 6.61
N GLN A 297 -3.37 -15.31 5.44
CA GLN A 297 -4.75 -15.14 4.97
C GLN A 297 -5.45 -16.48 4.78
N TYR A 298 -4.76 -17.47 4.20
CA TYR A 298 -5.28 -18.83 4.06
C TYR A 298 -5.60 -19.48 5.42
N ARG A 299 -4.71 -19.34 6.42
CA ARG A 299 -4.93 -19.84 7.78
C ARG A 299 -6.10 -19.13 8.49
N LYS A 300 -6.26 -17.82 8.25
CA LYS A 300 -7.37 -17.03 8.80
C LYS A 300 -8.70 -17.51 8.24
N ASN A 301 -8.83 -17.63 6.92
CA ASN A 301 -10.04 -18.11 6.25
C ASN A 301 -10.40 -19.54 6.71
N LYS A 302 -9.41 -20.43 6.86
CA LYS A 302 -9.63 -21.79 7.37
C LYS A 302 -10.14 -21.80 8.81
N SER A 303 -9.58 -20.93 9.67
CA SER A 303 -10.00 -20.82 11.07
C SER A 303 -11.41 -20.22 11.22
N GLU A 304 -11.78 -19.26 10.36
CA GLU A 304 -13.13 -18.68 10.31
C GLU A 304 -14.16 -19.74 9.87
N GLN A 305 -13.84 -20.56 8.87
CA GLN A 305 -14.70 -21.65 8.42
C GLN A 305 -14.88 -22.74 9.50
N GLU A 306 -13.84 -23.04 10.29
CA GLU A 306 -13.94 -23.96 11.42
C GLU A 306 -14.83 -23.41 12.56
N ILE A 307 -14.80 -22.10 12.83
CA ILE A 307 -15.72 -21.46 13.79
C ILE A 307 -17.17 -21.57 13.33
N ASP A 308 -17.43 -21.28 12.05
CA ASP A 308 -18.77 -21.33 11.46
C ASP A 308 -19.38 -22.74 11.54
N ASN A 309 -18.55 -23.76 11.29
CA ASN A 309 -18.94 -25.16 11.46
C ASN A 309 -19.32 -25.50 12.91
N ILE A 310 -18.55 -25.01 13.90
CA ILE A 310 -18.86 -25.22 15.33
C ILE A 310 -20.18 -24.53 15.70
N LEU A 311 -20.36 -23.28 15.30
CA LEU A 311 -21.58 -22.53 15.59
C LEU A 311 -22.81 -23.18 14.95
N THR A 312 -22.67 -23.66 13.72
CA THR A 312 -23.74 -24.39 13.01
C THR A 312 -24.10 -25.69 13.72
N PHE A 313 -23.11 -26.47 14.15
CA PHE A 313 -23.34 -27.71 14.91
C PHE A 313 -24.03 -27.45 16.25
N VAL A 314 -23.60 -26.43 16.99
CA VAL A 314 -24.22 -26.06 18.28
C VAL A 314 -25.65 -25.51 18.10
N ALA A 315 -25.93 -24.85 16.96
CA ALA A 315 -27.26 -24.30 16.65
C ALA A 315 -28.27 -25.37 16.20
N GLN A 316 -27.81 -26.49 15.65
CA GLN A 316 -28.65 -27.65 15.34
C GLN A 316 -29.10 -28.31 16.66
N LYS A 317 -30.30 -27.93 17.12
CA LYS A 317 -30.98 -28.56 18.26
C LYS A 317 -31.36 -30.00 17.92
N GLU A 318 -30.40 -30.92 17.92
CA GLU A 318 -30.72 -32.35 17.96
C GLU A 318 -30.74 -32.83 19.41
N GLU A 319 -31.83 -33.51 19.78
CA GLU A 319 -31.97 -34.25 21.04
C GLU A 319 -30.78 -35.20 21.22
N GLN A 320 -29.80 -34.81 22.03
CA GLN A 320 -28.76 -35.71 22.50
C GLN A 320 -28.85 -35.81 24.02
N SER A 321 -29.01 -37.04 24.49
CA SER A 321 -29.21 -37.46 25.88
C SER A 321 -28.14 -36.91 26.83
N GLU A 322 -28.51 -36.71 28.10
CA GLU A 322 -27.58 -36.34 29.17
C GLU A 322 -26.35 -37.28 29.20
N ILE A 323 -25.16 -36.69 29.22
CA ILE A 323 -23.88 -37.42 29.40
C ILE A 323 -23.80 -37.87 30.86
N THR A 324 -23.66 -39.18 31.07
CA THR A 324 -23.48 -39.81 32.39
C THR A 324 -21.99 -39.86 32.81
N GLU A 325 -21.70 -40.24 34.05
CA GLU A 325 -20.32 -40.33 34.55
C GLU A 325 -19.47 -41.40 33.85
N SER A 326 -20.10 -42.53 33.48
CA SER A 326 -19.50 -43.57 32.62
C SER A 326 -19.05 -43.01 31.27
N ASP A 327 -19.80 -42.06 30.72
CA ASP A 327 -19.54 -41.49 29.40
C ASP A 327 -18.31 -40.58 29.40
N TRP A 328 -18.01 -39.89 30.51
CA TRP A 328 -16.80 -39.05 30.62
C TRP A 328 -15.51 -39.87 30.56
N THR A 329 -15.52 -41.09 31.11
CA THR A 329 -14.38 -42.01 31.04
C THR A 329 -14.15 -42.48 29.60
N GLU A 330 -15.21 -42.76 28.85
CA GLU A 330 -15.10 -43.17 27.45
C GLU A 330 -14.70 -42.00 26.55
N ILE A 331 -15.27 -40.82 26.77
CA ILE A 331 -14.89 -39.57 26.10
C ILE A 331 -13.39 -39.31 26.27
N LYS A 332 -12.87 -39.47 27.50
CA LYS A 332 -11.44 -39.33 27.78
C LYS A 332 -10.60 -40.27 26.92
N LYS A 333 -10.95 -41.56 26.86
CA LYS A 333 -10.21 -42.54 26.04
C LYS A 333 -10.14 -42.12 24.58
N VAL A 334 -11.25 -41.63 24.01
CA VAL A 334 -11.25 -41.18 22.61
C VAL A 334 -10.34 -39.96 22.41
N LEU A 335 -10.33 -39.01 23.35
CA LEU A 335 -9.45 -37.85 23.28
C LEU A 335 -7.96 -38.22 23.41
N GLU A 336 -7.65 -39.29 24.15
CA GLU A 336 -6.27 -39.80 24.35
C GLU A 336 -5.72 -40.61 23.17
N VAL A 337 -6.56 -41.10 22.24
CA VAL A 337 -6.09 -41.88 21.08
C VAL A 337 -5.09 -41.07 20.25
N GLU A 338 -3.85 -41.53 20.12
CA GLU A 338 -2.84 -40.82 19.33
C GLU A 338 -3.17 -40.81 17.83
N GLU A 339 -2.96 -39.68 17.16
CA GLU A 339 -3.14 -39.55 15.71
C GLU A 339 -1.99 -40.22 14.95
N LYS A 340 -2.05 -41.56 14.83
CA LYS A 340 -1.06 -42.41 14.16
C LYS A 340 -1.65 -43.07 12.90
N GLY A 341 -0.78 -43.52 11.98
CA GLY A 341 -1.17 -44.19 10.74
C GLY A 341 -1.00 -43.33 9.49
N SER A 342 -1.74 -43.67 8.42
CA SER A 342 -1.80 -42.89 7.17
C SER A 342 -2.41 -41.50 7.41
N GLU A 343 -2.21 -40.57 6.48
CA GLU A 343 -2.79 -39.22 6.59
C GLU A 343 -4.33 -39.25 6.66
N GLU A 344 -4.99 -40.16 5.94
CA GLU A 344 -6.43 -40.41 6.06
C GLU A 344 -6.83 -40.95 7.44
N GLN A 345 -6.08 -41.89 8.01
CA GLN A 345 -6.35 -42.43 9.35
C GLN A 345 -6.19 -41.34 10.44
N LYS A 346 -5.16 -40.51 10.34
CA LYS A 346 -4.97 -39.37 11.24
C LYS A 346 -6.12 -38.37 11.15
N LYS A 347 -6.58 -38.05 9.93
CA LYS A 347 -7.73 -37.15 9.71
C LYS A 347 -9.00 -37.74 10.32
N GLU A 348 -9.23 -39.04 10.17
CA GLU A 348 -10.41 -39.72 10.72
C GLU A 348 -10.41 -39.68 12.26
N ILE A 349 -9.30 -40.05 12.90
CA ILE A 349 -9.13 -39.96 14.36
C ILE A 349 -9.34 -38.51 14.83
N ARG A 350 -8.72 -37.54 14.16
CA ARG A 350 -8.87 -36.12 14.49
C ARG A 350 -10.33 -35.67 14.37
N GLN A 351 -11.04 -36.10 13.34
CA GLN A 351 -12.44 -35.76 13.14
C GLN A 351 -13.33 -36.34 14.24
N GLN A 352 -13.08 -37.58 14.68
CA GLN A 352 -13.79 -38.18 15.81
C GLN A 352 -13.57 -37.37 17.09
N LYS A 353 -12.33 -36.97 17.38
CA LYS A 353 -12.01 -36.09 18.51
C LYS A 353 -12.71 -34.73 18.41
N ILE A 354 -12.75 -34.12 17.22
CA ILE A 354 -13.43 -32.84 16.98
C ILE A 354 -14.93 -32.98 17.26
N THR A 355 -15.57 -34.02 16.76
CA THR A 355 -16.99 -34.30 16.99
C THR A 355 -17.30 -34.45 18.47
N ILE A 356 -16.46 -35.18 19.21
CA ILE A 356 -16.60 -35.30 20.67
C ILE A 356 -16.41 -33.96 21.36
N CYS A 357 -15.39 -33.18 20.98
CA CYS A 357 -15.15 -31.85 21.53
C CYS A 357 -16.34 -30.91 21.34
N MET A 358 -17.03 -30.98 20.19
CA MET A 358 -18.26 -30.22 19.94
C MET A 358 -19.40 -30.65 20.87
N LYS A 359 -19.58 -31.96 21.10
CA LYS A 359 -20.55 -32.47 22.08
C LYS A 359 -20.26 -31.99 23.49
N ILE A 360 -18.99 -31.99 23.90
CA ILE A 360 -18.57 -31.46 25.21
C ILE A 360 -18.94 -29.97 25.33
N ILE A 361 -18.64 -29.16 24.32
CA ILE A 361 -18.98 -27.73 24.31
C ILE A 361 -20.48 -27.52 24.46
N TYR A 362 -21.30 -28.31 23.76
CA TYR A 362 -22.75 -28.25 23.86
C TYR A 362 -23.23 -28.54 25.30
N VAL A 363 -22.76 -29.64 25.90
CA VAL A 363 -23.16 -30.03 27.25
C VAL A 363 -22.74 -29.01 28.31
N PHE A 364 -21.55 -28.44 28.19
CA PHE A 364 -21.08 -27.40 29.13
C PHE A 364 -21.86 -26.09 29.06
N ASN A 365 -22.55 -25.81 27.94
CA ASN A 365 -23.38 -24.62 27.76
C ASN A 365 -24.87 -24.87 28.11
N GLY A 366 -25.24 -26.11 28.47
CA GLY A 366 -26.59 -26.47 28.89
C GLY A 366 -26.93 -26.09 30.35
N LEU A 367 -28.16 -26.38 30.76
CA LEU A 367 -28.73 -26.01 32.08
C LEU A 367 -27.94 -26.57 33.28
N ASN A 368 -27.34 -27.77 33.15
CA ASN A 368 -26.50 -28.42 34.17
C ASN A 368 -24.99 -28.28 33.90
N GLY A 369 -24.59 -27.23 33.17
CA GLY A 369 -23.24 -27.07 32.63
C GLY A 369 -22.12 -27.08 33.69
N GLU A 370 -22.34 -26.51 34.87
CA GLU A 370 -21.32 -26.49 35.94
C GLU A 370 -21.08 -27.86 36.56
N GLU A 371 -22.14 -28.62 36.85
CA GLU A 371 -22.03 -29.99 37.38
C GLU A 371 -21.30 -30.90 36.37
N GLN A 372 -21.63 -30.77 35.09
CA GLN A 372 -20.97 -31.54 34.02
C GLN A 372 -19.50 -31.16 33.84
N LYS A 373 -19.14 -29.87 33.98
CA LYS A 373 -17.73 -29.45 34.02
C LYS A 373 -16.99 -30.06 35.18
N LYS A 374 -17.60 -30.10 36.38
CA LYS A 374 -17.00 -30.75 37.56
C LYS A 374 -16.68 -32.22 37.30
N LYS A 375 -17.68 -33.00 36.84
CA LYS A 375 -17.50 -34.42 36.48
C LYS A 375 -16.43 -34.63 35.42
N ALA A 376 -16.38 -33.77 34.40
CA ALA A 376 -15.36 -33.83 33.36
C ALA A 376 -13.94 -33.54 33.91
N ILE A 377 -13.78 -32.58 34.82
CA ILE A 377 -12.50 -32.27 35.47
C ILE A 377 -12.03 -33.45 36.33
N GLU A 378 -12.94 -34.04 37.11
CA GLU A 378 -12.67 -35.22 37.95
C GLU A 378 -12.29 -36.45 37.12
N ALA A 379 -12.95 -36.66 35.97
CA ALA A 379 -12.59 -37.71 35.01
C ALA A 379 -11.23 -37.48 34.32
N GLY A 380 -10.68 -36.27 34.41
CA GLY A 380 -9.37 -35.91 33.85
C GLY A 380 -9.42 -35.36 32.43
N ILE A 381 -10.57 -34.85 31.96
CA ILE A 381 -10.69 -34.20 30.65
C ILE A 381 -9.77 -32.97 30.56
N ALA A 382 -9.66 -32.21 31.65
CA ALA A 382 -8.73 -31.08 31.74
C ALA A 382 -7.28 -31.52 31.51
N ASP A 383 -6.88 -32.64 32.13
CA ASP A 383 -5.53 -33.19 32.03
C ASP A 383 -5.17 -33.61 30.59
N VAL A 384 -6.14 -34.15 29.83
CA VAL A 384 -5.94 -34.51 28.42
C VAL A 384 -5.57 -33.29 27.57
N PHE A 385 -6.32 -32.19 27.71
CA PHE A 385 -6.03 -30.97 26.96
C PHE A 385 -4.74 -30.29 27.41
N ILE A 386 -4.43 -30.30 28.71
CA ILE A 386 -3.16 -29.79 29.24
C ILE A 386 -1.99 -30.58 28.66
N HIS A 387 -2.08 -31.91 28.62
CA HIS A 387 -1.07 -32.76 28.00
C HIS A 387 -0.94 -32.45 26.51
N LEU A 388 -2.06 -32.41 25.78
CA LEU A 388 -2.10 -32.12 24.34
C LEU A 388 -1.47 -30.76 24.01
N PHE A 389 -1.81 -29.70 24.75
CA PHE A 389 -1.20 -28.38 24.57
C PHE A 389 0.28 -28.34 24.98
N SER A 390 0.75 -29.26 25.82
CA SER A 390 2.16 -29.33 26.23
C SER A 390 3.02 -30.07 25.21
N THR A 391 2.53 -31.20 24.68
CA THR A 391 3.37 -32.17 23.97
C THR A 391 3.20 -32.17 22.45
N HIS A 392 2.01 -31.83 21.95
CA HIS A 392 1.71 -31.98 20.53
C HIS A 392 2.21 -30.76 19.72
N PRO A 393 2.61 -30.96 18.44
CA PRO A 393 2.99 -29.87 17.55
C PRO A 393 1.83 -28.90 17.32
N PHE A 394 2.11 -27.64 17.02
CA PHE A 394 1.06 -26.63 16.90
C PHE A 394 0.05 -26.93 15.79
N GLU A 395 0.48 -27.58 14.72
CA GLU A 395 -0.33 -27.95 13.55
C GLU A 395 -1.39 -29.00 13.85
N SER A 396 -1.24 -29.78 14.93
CA SER A 396 -2.26 -30.74 15.38
C SER A 396 -3.23 -30.13 16.40
N ILE A 397 -2.96 -28.93 16.93
CA ILE A 397 -3.85 -28.24 17.86
C ILE A 397 -4.91 -27.49 17.06
N VAL A 398 -6.09 -28.10 16.91
CA VAL A 398 -7.21 -27.46 16.20
C VAL A 398 -7.99 -26.50 17.11
N PRO A 399 -8.63 -25.45 16.56
CA PRO A 399 -9.44 -24.48 17.31
C PRO A 399 -10.48 -25.10 18.24
N THR A 400 -11.11 -26.20 17.84
CA THR A 400 -12.12 -26.88 18.66
C THR A 400 -11.55 -27.34 20.01
N TYR A 401 -10.29 -27.79 20.07
CA TYR A 401 -9.66 -28.22 21.32
C TYR A 401 -9.47 -27.04 22.29
N ALA A 402 -9.00 -25.91 21.76
CA ALA A 402 -8.84 -24.68 22.53
C ALA A 402 -10.20 -24.15 23.02
N TRP A 403 -11.24 -24.25 22.19
CA TRP A 403 -12.60 -23.87 22.57
C TRP A 403 -13.15 -24.78 23.67
N THR A 404 -13.01 -26.10 23.55
CA THR A 404 -13.46 -27.03 24.60
C THR A 404 -12.83 -26.72 25.95
N PHE A 405 -11.51 -26.46 25.98
CA PHE A 405 -10.83 -26.06 27.21
C PHE A 405 -11.27 -24.67 27.71
N PHE A 406 -11.50 -23.71 26.82
CA PHE A 406 -12.10 -22.41 27.19
C PHE A 406 -13.47 -22.56 27.84
N THR A 407 -14.37 -23.35 27.25
CA THR A 407 -15.71 -23.58 27.79
C THR A 407 -15.65 -24.30 29.14
N LEU A 408 -14.70 -25.22 29.32
CA LEU A 408 -14.44 -25.88 30.61
C LEU A 408 -14.08 -24.88 31.71
N ALA A 409 -13.26 -23.88 31.37
CA ALA A 409 -12.81 -22.84 32.31
C ALA A 409 -13.79 -21.66 32.45
N TYR A 410 -14.79 -21.54 31.57
CA TYR A 410 -15.70 -20.39 31.52
C TYR A 410 -16.89 -20.54 32.48
N ASN A 411 -17.23 -19.47 33.20
CA ASN A 411 -18.38 -19.39 34.11
C ASN A 411 -18.47 -20.60 35.07
N ILE A 412 -17.41 -20.76 35.88
CA ILE A 412 -17.30 -21.79 36.92
C ILE A 412 -17.02 -21.13 38.27
N SER A 413 -17.45 -21.78 39.36
CA SER A 413 -17.16 -21.37 40.74
C SER A 413 -15.66 -21.30 41.05
N ASP A 414 -15.31 -20.51 42.08
CA ASP A 414 -13.92 -20.37 42.53
C ASP A 414 -13.32 -21.72 43.01
N GLU A 415 -14.14 -22.63 43.55
CA GLU A 415 -13.73 -24.00 43.87
C GLU A 415 -13.21 -24.74 42.62
N LEU A 416 -13.98 -24.73 41.52
CA LEU A 416 -13.56 -25.38 40.28
C LEU A 416 -12.35 -24.70 39.64
N LYS A 417 -12.23 -23.37 39.72
CA LYS A 417 -11.01 -22.65 39.28
C LYS A 417 -9.76 -23.12 40.04
N MET A 418 -9.88 -23.33 41.35
CA MET A 418 -8.80 -23.86 42.18
C MET A 418 -8.43 -25.30 41.79
N ILE A 419 -9.43 -26.15 41.52
CA ILE A 419 -9.19 -27.52 41.04
C ILE A 419 -8.47 -27.49 39.69
N ILE A 420 -8.92 -26.70 38.70
CA ILE A 420 -8.24 -26.57 37.41
C ILE A 420 -6.82 -26.03 37.59
N THR A 421 -6.61 -25.04 38.46
CA THR A 421 -5.28 -24.50 38.78
C THR A 421 -4.36 -25.60 39.33
N SER A 422 -4.86 -26.49 40.19
CA SER A 422 -4.07 -27.59 40.76
C SER A 422 -3.53 -28.56 39.70
N LYS A 423 -4.18 -28.63 38.53
CA LYS A 423 -3.71 -29.40 37.36
C LYS A 423 -2.54 -28.74 36.61
N LYS A 424 -2.08 -27.56 37.05
CA LYS A 424 -0.94 -26.81 36.50
C LYS A 424 -1.07 -26.49 34.99
N PRO A 425 -2.17 -25.86 34.55
CA PRO A 425 -2.44 -25.68 33.12
C PRO A 425 -1.56 -24.61 32.45
N PHE A 426 -1.02 -23.66 33.23
CA PHE A 426 -0.46 -22.42 32.68
C PHE A 426 0.72 -22.62 31.75
N ALA A 427 1.67 -23.52 32.06
CA ALA A 427 2.80 -23.78 31.16
C ALA A 427 2.34 -24.29 29.78
N ALA A 428 1.33 -25.17 29.77
CA ALA A 428 0.72 -25.69 28.55
C ALA A 428 0.00 -24.60 27.75
N LEU A 429 -0.77 -23.75 28.44
CA LEU A 429 -1.50 -22.64 27.83
C LEU A 429 -0.56 -21.57 27.27
N PHE A 430 0.47 -21.19 28.02
CA PHE A 430 1.46 -20.20 27.59
C PHE A 430 2.27 -20.65 26.38
N ARG A 431 2.51 -21.96 26.23
CA ARG A 431 3.12 -22.53 25.02
C ARG A 431 2.27 -22.23 23.78
N GLN A 432 0.95 -22.19 23.91
CA GLN A 432 0.04 -21.92 22.78
C GLN A 432 -0.03 -20.44 22.39
N PHE A 433 0.60 -19.51 23.10
CA PHE A 433 0.69 -18.09 22.66
C PHE A 433 1.54 -17.90 21.40
N ASP A 434 2.30 -18.93 21.02
CA ASP A 434 3.07 -19.00 19.79
C ASP A 434 2.38 -19.83 18.70
N ASN A 435 1.14 -20.29 18.95
CA ASN A 435 0.38 -21.08 17.98
C ASN A 435 0.02 -20.22 16.74
N PRO A 436 0.18 -20.75 15.51
CA PRO A 436 -0.14 -20.03 14.28
C PRO A 436 -1.64 -19.75 14.09
N SER A 437 -2.53 -20.47 14.78
CA SER A 437 -3.96 -20.22 14.75
C SER A 437 -4.35 -19.13 15.75
N VAL A 438 -4.79 -17.99 15.23
CA VAL A 438 -5.29 -16.85 16.04
C VAL A 438 -6.43 -17.27 16.97
N VAL A 439 -7.31 -18.16 16.49
CA VAL A 439 -8.45 -18.65 17.26
C VAL A 439 -8.01 -19.48 18.46
N VAL A 440 -6.99 -20.34 18.27
CA VAL A 440 -6.38 -21.10 19.38
C VAL A 440 -5.79 -20.14 20.41
N VAL A 441 -5.02 -19.14 19.97
CA VAL A 441 -4.41 -18.14 20.85
C VAL A 441 -5.48 -17.38 21.65
N ASP A 442 -6.52 -16.89 20.98
CA ASP A 442 -7.62 -16.14 21.58
C ASP A 442 -8.36 -16.96 22.65
N LYS A 443 -8.65 -18.23 22.36
CA LYS A 443 -9.34 -19.12 23.31
C LYS A 443 -8.44 -19.48 24.48
N VAL A 444 -7.18 -19.77 24.24
CA VAL A 444 -6.23 -20.14 25.30
C VAL A 444 -5.97 -18.98 26.26
N VAL A 445 -5.74 -17.76 25.78
CA VAL A 445 -5.55 -16.60 26.67
C VAL A 445 -6.85 -16.25 27.42
N ALA A 446 -8.02 -16.48 26.82
CA ALA A 446 -9.30 -16.34 27.51
C ALA A 446 -9.49 -17.43 28.59
N SER A 447 -9.03 -18.66 28.37
CA SER A 447 -8.97 -19.69 29.42
C SER A 447 -8.10 -19.24 30.58
N VAL A 448 -6.92 -18.67 30.31
CA VAL A 448 -6.04 -18.12 31.36
C VAL A 448 -6.78 -17.05 32.16
N TYR A 449 -7.41 -16.09 31.49
CA TYR A 449 -8.21 -15.04 32.14
C TYR A 449 -9.32 -15.61 33.03
N ASN A 450 -10.09 -16.58 32.53
CA ASN A 450 -11.17 -17.19 33.29
C ASN A 450 -10.67 -17.92 34.55
N ILE A 451 -9.56 -18.65 34.43
CA ILE A 451 -8.95 -19.38 35.55
C ILE A 451 -8.45 -18.39 36.60
N ILE A 452 -7.76 -17.31 36.21
CA ILE A 452 -7.17 -16.37 37.17
C ILE A 452 -8.15 -15.35 37.72
N SER A 453 -9.34 -15.20 37.15
CA SER A 453 -10.40 -14.31 37.66
C SER A 453 -11.04 -14.83 38.96
N VAL A 454 -10.26 -15.48 39.83
CA VAL A 454 -10.66 -15.95 41.17
C VAL A 454 -10.95 -14.74 42.07
N GLY A 455 -12.01 -14.81 42.88
CA GLY A 455 -12.30 -13.78 43.90
C GLY A 455 -12.98 -12.51 43.38
N GLN A 456 -13.68 -12.56 42.24
CA GLN A 456 -14.64 -11.50 41.87
C GLN A 456 -15.99 -11.64 42.60
N SER A 457 -16.35 -12.84 43.06
CA SER A 457 -17.63 -13.12 43.71
C SER A 457 -17.58 -13.09 45.24
N SER A 458 -16.39 -13.19 45.84
CA SER A 458 -16.11 -13.02 47.26
C SER A 458 -14.77 -12.32 47.41
N PRO A 459 -14.69 -11.09 47.93
CA PRO A 459 -13.41 -10.40 48.07
C PRO A 459 -12.55 -11.19 49.07
N PRO A 460 -11.34 -11.64 48.71
CA PRO A 460 -10.43 -12.10 49.73
C PRO A 460 -10.10 -10.93 50.66
N PRO A 461 -10.07 -11.16 51.98
CA PRO A 461 -9.82 -10.12 52.97
C PRO A 461 -8.41 -9.57 52.74
N ASP A 462 -8.29 -8.28 52.43
CA ASP A 462 -7.06 -7.48 52.49
C ASP A 462 -5.75 -8.08 51.93
N GLU A 463 -5.80 -9.05 51.01
CA GLU A 463 -4.60 -9.49 50.31
C GLU A 463 -4.21 -8.43 49.27
N GLU A 464 -3.14 -7.69 49.56
CA GLU A 464 -2.55 -6.65 48.71
C GLU A 464 -2.16 -7.16 47.31
N GLN A 465 -2.04 -8.48 47.11
CA GLN A 465 -1.55 -9.10 45.88
C GLN A 465 -2.48 -10.20 45.35
N HIS A 466 -2.45 -10.47 44.04
CA HIS A 466 -3.25 -11.51 43.41
C HIS A 466 -2.72 -12.93 43.72
N PRO A 467 -3.57 -13.94 44.05
CA PRO A 467 -3.12 -15.28 44.46
C PRO A 467 -2.22 -16.00 43.45
N HIS A 468 -2.44 -15.77 42.15
CA HIS A 468 -1.64 -16.38 41.09
C HIS A 468 -0.38 -15.59 40.71
N TYR A 469 -0.11 -14.43 41.33
CA TYR A 469 1.02 -13.58 40.91
C TYR A 469 2.36 -14.30 40.99
N GLN A 470 2.67 -14.92 42.13
CA GLN A 470 3.97 -15.58 42.33
C GLN A 470 4.16 -16.74 41.36
N ASN A 471 3.13 -17.57 41.18
CA ASN A 471 3.15 -18.69 40.24
C ASN A 471 3.44 -18.22 38.80
N PHE A 472 2.79 -17.14 38.35
CA PHE A 472 3.01 -16.57 37.02
C PHE A 472 4.40 -15.95 36.90
N SER A 473 4.87 -15.24 37.92
CA SER A 473 6.19 -14.61 37.92
C SER A 473 7.32 -15.64 37.84
N GLU A 474 7.23 -16.76 38.56
CA GLU A 474 8.27 -17.80 38.60
C GLU A 474 8.40 -18.57 37.27
N HIS A 475 7.34 -18.61 36.46
CA HIS A 475 7.32 -19.32 35.17
C HIS A 475 7.43 -18.39 33.94
N GLY A 476 7.78 -17.12 34.14
CA GLY A 476 7.86 -16.12 33.08
C GLY A 476 6.50 -15.82 32.42
N GLY A 477 5.40 -16.08 33.12
CA GLY A 477 4.04 -15.93 32.61
C GLY A 477 3.66 -14.48 32.35
N ILE A 478 4.16 -13.54 33.18
CA ILE A 478 3.94 -12.10 33.02
C ILE A 478 4.60 -11.61 31.71
N GLU A 479 5.84 -12.01 31.48
CA GLU A 479 6.62 -11.66 30.29
C GLU A 479 5.99 -12.27 29.04
N ARG A 480 5.49 -13.51 29.12
CA ARG A 480 4.77 -14.15 28.01
C ARG A 480 3.44 -13.47 27.68
N LEU A 481 2.66 -13.07 28.69
CA LEU A 481 1.44 -12.29 28.49
C LEU A 481 1.75 -10.91 27.89
N PHE A 482 2.79 -10.24 28.36
CA PHE A 482 3.18 -8.94 27.82
C PHE A 482 3.71 -9.06 26.40
N ALA A 483 4.50 -10.09 26.09
CA ALA A 483 4.92 -10.40 24.74
C ALA A 483 3.71 -10.64 23.82
N LEU A 484 2.70 -11.41 24.27
CA LEU A 484 1.45 -11.62 23.53
C LEU A 484 0.71 -10.30 23.29
N PHE A 485 0.58 -9.45 24.31
CA PHE A 485 0.00 -8.10 24.19
C PHE A 485 0.74 -7.27 23.12
N LYS A 486 2.07 -7.29 23.11
CA LYS A 486 2.90 -6.55 22.14
C LYS A 486 2.80 -7.09 20.72
N LYS A 487 2.54 -8.40 20.53
CA LYS A 487 2.38 -9.01 19.19
C LYS A 487 1.15 -8.51 18.43
N LYS A 488 0.13 -7.98 19.13
CA LYS A 488 -1.12 -7.43 18.52
C LYS A 488 -1.77 -8.37 17.48
N ILE A 489 -1.77 -9.67 17.76
CA ILE A 489 -2.27 -10.72 16.84
C ILE A 489 -3.77 -10.53 16.57
N SER A 490 -4.55 -10.23 17.61
CA SER A 490 -5.96 -9.88 17.52
C SER A 490 -6.34 -8.92 18.65
N LYS A 491 -7.45 -8.20 18.50
CA LYS A 491 -7.99 -7.34 19.57
C LYS A 491 -8.35 -8.15 20.82
N ILE A 492 -8.85 -9.38 20.65
CA ILE A 492 -9.25 -10.26 21.74
C ILE A 492 -8.02 -10.68 22.54
N SER A 493 -7.04 -11.32 21.90
CA SER A 493 -5.82 -11.76 22.58
C SER A 493 -5.05 -10.62 23.23
N GLN A 494 -4.94 -9.47 22.55
CA GLN A 494 -4.29 -8.29 23.10
C GLN A 494 -5.00 -7.78 24.36
N SER A 495 -6.32 -7.59 24.30
CA SER A 495 -7.10 -7.02 25.40
C SER A 495 -7.15 -7.99 26.59
N THR A 496 -7.38 -9.27 26.33
CA THR A 496 -7.39 -10.31 27.38
C THR A 496 -6.03 -10.45 28.05
N ALA A 497 -4.92 -10.40 27.31
CA ALA A 497 -3.58 -10.42 27.89
C ALA A 497 -3.33 -9.21 28.80
N ALA A 498 -3.74 -8.01 28.37
CA ALA A 498 -3.62 -6.80 29.18
C ALA A 498 -4.44 -6.90 30.48
N LEU A 499 -5.68 -7.42 30.39
CA LEU A 499 -6.53 -7.65 31.56
C LEU A 499 -5.93 -8.70 32.50
N CYS A 500 -5.33 -9.77 31.98
CA CYS A 500 -4.65 -10.77 32.80
C CYS A 500 -3.51 -10.16 33.61
N ILE A 501 -2.64 -9.37 32.95
CA ILE A 501 -1.53 -8.70 33.63
C ILE A 501 -2.07 -7.72 34.67
N GLY A 502 -3.08 -6.92 34.32
CA GLY A 502 -3.68 -5.96 35.24
C GLY A 502 -4.31 -6.63 36.48
N LEU A 503 -4.96 -7.78 36.33
CA LEU A 503 -5.45 -8.59 37.46
C LEU A 503 -4.32 -9.06 38.37
N LEU A 504 -3.23 -9.58 37.78
CA LEU A 504 -2.08 -10.07 38.54
C LEU A 504 -1.43 -8.95 39.37
N PHE A 505 -1.34 -7.74 38.81
CA PHE A 505 -0.78 -6.56 39.48
C PHE A 505 -1.79 -5.79 40.35
N ARG A 506 -2.94 -6.38 40.70
CA ARG A 506 -3.85 -5.81 41.70
C ARG A 506 -3.08 -5.43 42.97
N GLY A 507 -3.15 -4.17 43.39
CA GLY A 507 -2.47 -3.64 44.58
C GLY A 507 -0.94 -3.57 44.52
N LYS A 508 -0.31 -4.05 43.43
CA LYS A 508 1.14 -4.09 43.26
C LYS A 508 1.60 -3.11 42.19
N GLU A 509 2.74 -2.45 42.41
CA GLU A 509 3.36 -1.59 41.40
C GLU A 509 3.80 -2.41 40.17
N ILE A 510 3.50 -1.90 38.97
CA ILE A 510 4.14 -2.36 37.73
C ILE A 510 5.45 -1.59 37.58
N ILE A 511 6.57 -2.19 38.03
CA ILE A 511 7.89 -1.52 38.07
C ILE A 511 8.39 -1.17 36.66
N ASN A 512 8.12 -2.04 35.68
CA ASN A 512 8.49 -1.79 34.28
C ASN A 512 7.62 -0.65 33.71
N GLU A 513 8.20 0.54 33.63
CA GLU A 513 7.50 1.76 33.20
C GLU A 513 6.88 1.66 31.80
N PRO A 514 7.61 1.19 30.75
CA PRO A 514 7.01 0.97 29.43
C PRO A 514 5.80 0.03 29.47
N MET A 515 5.90 -1.08 30.21
CA MET A 515 4.79 -2.02 30.39
C MET A 515 3.60 -1.34 31.08
N ARG A 516 3.85 -0.57 32.16
CA ARG A 516 2.82 0.14 32.93
C ARG A 516 2.06 1.12 32.05
N GLN A 517 2.78 1.99 31.34
CA GLN A 517 2.20 3.00 30.45
C GLN A 517 1.36 2.36 29.35
N GLU A 518 1.92 1.40 28.61
CA GLU A 518 1.23 0.78 27.49
C GLU A 518 -0.02 0.00 27.92
N LEU A 519 0.05 -0.74 29.03
CA LEU A 519 -1.09 -1.49 29.55
C LEU A 519 -2.19 -0.57 30.03
N ILE A 520 -1.86 0.45 30.82
CA ILE A 520 -2.85 1.36 31.41
C ILE A 520 -3.54 2.18 30.31
N VAL A 521 -2.78 2.69 29.32
CA VAL A 521 -3.36 3.35 28.15
C VAL A 521 -4.32 2.42 27.41
N HIS A 522 -3.92 1.18 27.11
CA HIS A 522 -4.79 0.23 26.41
C HIS A 522 -6.05 -0.11 27.21
N ILE A 523 -5.92 -0.43 28.50
CA ILE A 523 -7.06 -0.80 29.35
C ILE A 523 -8.04 0.38 29.51
N LYS A 524 -7.56 1.63 29.57
CA LYS A 524 -8.42 2.83 29.56
C LYS A 524 -9.32 2.88 28.32
N THR A 525 -8.81 2.52 27.14
CA THR A 525 -9.61 2.48 25.91
C THR A 525 -10.72 1.41 25.93
N LEU A 526 -10.53 0.35 26.72
CA LEU A 526 -11.51 -0.74 26.83
C LEU A 526 -12.73 -0.35 27.67
N VAL A 527 -12.63 0.65 28.55
CA VAL A 527 -13.75 1.09 29.41
C VAL A 527 -14.92 1.63 28.59
N THR A 528 -14.65 2.20 27.42
CA THR A 528 -15.65 2.73 26.48
C THR A 528 -16.04 1.72 25.38
N ASP A 529 -15.51 0.50 25.43
CA ASP A 529 -15.75 -0.51 24.40
C ASP A 529 -17.04 -1.30 24.68
N SER A 530 -18.07 -1.10 23.85
CA SER A 530 -19.35 -1.80 23.98
C SER A 530 -19.30 -3.30 23.64
N LYS A 531 -18.14 -3.85 23.26
CA LYS A 531 -17.97 -5.27 22.87
C LYS A 531 -17.59 -6.21 24.02
N GLY A 532 -17.98 -5.88 25.26
CA GLY A 532 -17.88 -6.78 26.42
C GLY A 532 -16.57 -6.74 27.21
N PHE A 533 -15.66 -5.81 26.91
CA PHE A 533 -14.43 -5.60 27.70
C PHE A 533 -14.57 -4.50 28.75
N ASP A 534 -15.66 -3.72 28.73
CA ASP A 534 -15.86 -2.57 29.60
C ASP A 534 -15.91 -2.95 31.09
N VAL A 535 -16.70 -3.97 31.46
CA VAL A 535 -16.83 -4.42 32.85
C VAL A 535 -15.50 -4.98 33.38
N PRO A 536 -14.82 -5.93 32.69
CA PRO A 536 -13.49 -6.38 33.07
C PRO A 536 -12.47 -5.24 33.23
N ALA A 537 -12.44 -4.30 32.28
CA ALA A 537 -11.50 -3.18 32.31
C ALA A 537 -11.71 -2.29 33.54
N LYS A 538 -12.97 -2.00 33.90
CA LYS A 538 -13.31 -1.24 35.12
C LYS A 538 -12.83 -1.96 36.39
N VAL A 539 -13.00 -3.27 36.48
CA VAL A 539 -12.49 -4.07 37.62
C VAL A 539 -10.97 -4.00 37.71
N VAL A 540 -10.28 -4.20 36.59
CA VAL A 540 -8.82 -4.19 36.54
C VAL A 540 -8.24 -2.82 36.91
N LEU A 541 -8.79 -1.73 36.38
CA LEU A 541 -8.32 -0.37 36.70
C LEU A 541 -8.50 -0.04 38.18
N ARG A 542 -9.62 -0.44 38.80
CA ARG A 542 -9.83 -0.31 40.25
C ARG A 542 -8.77 -1.08 41.03
N GLY A 543 -8.48 -2.32 40.62
CA GLY A 543 -7.46 -3.16 41.24
C GLY A 543 -6.05 -2.57 41.14
N LEU A 544 -5.66 -2.08 39.97
CA LEU A 544 -4.36 -1.42 39.75
C LEU A 544 -4.24 -0.12 40.55
N ALA A 545 -5.31 0.66 40.62
CA ALA A 545 -5.34 1.94 41.35
C ALA A 545 -5.26 1.80 42.88
N LYS A 546 -5.26 0.58 43.43
CA LYS A 546 -4.92 0.35 44.85
C LYS A 546 -3.45 0.69 45.14
N ASN A 547 -2.56 0.58 44.16
CA ASN A 547 -1.18 1.04 44.26
C ASN A 547 -1.03 2.50 43.80
N THR A 548 -0.27 3.31 44.53
CA THR A 548 -0.13 4.75 44.28
C THR A 548 0.53 5.08 42.94
N VAL A 549 1.56 4.34 42.52
CA VAL A 549 2.28 4.60 41.25
C VAL A 549 1.37 4.33 40.06
N ASN A 550 0.69 3.18 40.07
CA ASN A 550 -0.28 2.84 39.03
C ASN A 550 -1.47 3.82 39.03
N ARG A 551 -1.94 4.27 40.20
CA ARG A 551 -3.03 5.26 40.32
C ARG A 551 -2.67 6.57 39.63
N ILE A 552 -1.47 7.09 39.88
CA ILE A 552 -0.97 8.33 39.23
C ILE A 552 -1.00 8.16 37.71
N GLU A 553 -0.49 7.05 37.19
CA GLU A 553 -0.49 6.76 35.74
C GLU A 553 -1.92 6.68 35.17
N ILE A 554 -2.86 6.02 35.86
CA ILE A 554 -4.26 5.93 35.42
C ILE A 554 -4.90 7.32 35.33
N GLN A 555 -4.63 8.18 36.31
CA GLN A 555 -5.18 9.53 36.44
C GLN A 555 -4.45 10.57 35.58
N GLN A 556 -3.41 10.20 34.81
CA GLN A 556 -2.84 11.11 33.83
C GLN A 556 -3.90 11.49 32.77
N GLY A 557 -4.05 12.79 32.54
CA GLY A 557 -5.10 13.40 31.71
C GLY A 557 -6.44 13.53 32.43
N ASP A 558 -7.54 13.59 31.68
CA ASP A 558 -8.89 13.80 32.23
C ASP A 558 -9.62 12.50 32.64
N PHE A 559 -8.90 11.37 32.72
CA PHE A 559 -9.52 10.07 32.96
C PHE A 559 -9.82 9.85 34.46
N LYS A 560 -11.09 9.58 34.78
CA LYS A 560 -11.52 9.23 36.14
C LYS A 560 -11.57 7.70 36.30
N ILE A 561 -11.02 7.21 37.42
CA ILE A 561 -11.13 5.80 37.79
C ILE A 561 -12.63 5.46 37.93
N PRO A 562 -13.11 4.38 37.27
CA PRO A 562 -14.51 3.99 37.35
C PRO A 562 -14.95 3.71 38.80
N ASN A 563 -16.12 4.22 39.18
CA ASN A 563 -16.79 3.89 40.44
C ASN A 563 -17.40 2.48 40.38
N ASP A 564 -17.76 1.94 41.55
CA ASP A 564 -18.42 0.63 41.70
C ASP A 564 -19.76 0.52 40.96
#